data_AF-A0A088EW97-F1
#
_entry.id   AF-A0A088EW97-F1
#
_cell.length_a   1.000
_cell.length_b   1.000
_cell.length_c   1.000
_cell.angle_alpha   90.00
_cell.angle_beta   90.00
_cell.angle_gamma   90.00
#
_symmetry.space_group_name_H-M   'P 1'
#
loop_
_entity.id
_entity.type
_entity.pdbx_description
1 polymer ?
#
loop_
_entity_poly.entity_id
_entity_poly.type
_entity_poly.pdbx_seq_one_letter_code
_entity_poly.pdbx_strand_id
1 'polypeptide(L)'
;MKKVLLTLVMLTSPFVIFHSKAQTQKINKIDFFDTVVNNHHQIFPFSGIPSAIEMVLKYCKVVNFDFDNLQNEWQNKTDGSFADFDKKELYGITFSQKFVVPRDASFPIDSLFQTIENELKSGKKVIIALQMEAGWPIFVVYKQTPDGEFVSYSKHGSHTLIIRNTKEIVKKSNGTEIMTYSISPRL
;
A
#
# COMPACT_ATOMS: atom_id res chain seq x y z
N MET A 1 -11.71 -34.91 -75.12
CA MET A 1 -11.74 -33.89 -74.05
C MET A 1 -12.23 -34.56 -72.77
N LYS A 2 -11.35 -34.72 -71.78
CA LYS A 2 -11.60 -35.46 -70.54
C LYS A 2 -12.43 -34.59 -69.58
N LYS A 3 -13.61 -35.05 -69.15
CA LYS A 3 -14.36 -34.47 -68.03
C LYS A 3 -13.94 -35.21 -66.76
N VAL A 4 -13.22 -34.53 -65.87
CA VAL A 4 -12.83 -35.06 -64.56
C VAL A 4 -13.99 -34.80 -63.60
N LEU A 5 -14.51 -35.88 -63.01
CA LEU A 5 -15.51 -35.86 -61.96
C LEU A 5 -14.82 -35.45 -60.65
N LEU A 6 -15.27 -34.35 -60.04
CA LEU A 6 -14.72 -33.81 -58.81
C LEU A 6 -15.47 -34.45 -57.62
N THR A 7 -14.84 -35.41 -56.96
CA THR A 7 -15.40 -36.08 -55.78
C THR A 7 -15.21 -35.19 -54.55
N LEU A 8 -16.32 -34.74 -53.95
CA LEU A 8 -16.34 -33.96 -52.72
C LEU A 8 -16.02 -34.88 -51.52
N VAL A 9 -14.80 -34.80 -50.98
CA VAL A 9 -14.43 -35.51 -49.75
C VAL A 9 -14.80 -34.63 -48.55
N MET A 10 -15.86 -35.00 -47.84
CA MET A 10 -16.22 -34.41 -46.54
C MET A 10 -15.24 -34.91 -45.48
N LEU A 11 -14.25 -34.09 -45.13
CA LEU A 11 -13.39 -34.27 -43.97
C LEU A 11 -14.18 -33.88 -42.70
N THR A 12 -14.75 -34.86 -42.02
CA THR A 12 -15.30 -34.67 -40.68
C THR A 12 -14.14 -34.62 -39.69
N SER A 13 -13.75 -33.41 -39.25
CA SER A 13 -12.80 -33.26 -38.15
C SER A 13 -13.48 -33.67 -36.83
N PRO A 14 -12.87 -34.53 -36.00
CA PRO A 14 -13.34 -34.69 -34.64
C PRO A 14 -12.98 -33.39 -33.89
N PHE A 15 -14.00 -32.62 -33.52
CA PHE A 15 -13.85 -31.53 -32.56
C PHE A 15 -13.38 -32.14 -31.24
N VAL A 16 -12.07 -32.10 -30.99
CA VAL A 16 -11.52 -32.36 -29.66
C VAL A 16 -11.95 -31.20 -28.79
N ILE A 17 -12.97 -31.44 -27.96
CA ILE A 17 -13.42 -30.49 -26.94
C ILE A 17 -12.28 -30.37 -25.93
N PHE A 18 -11.43 -29.37 -26.10
CA PHE A 18 -10.53 -28.92 -25.04
C PHE A 18 -11.42 -28.46 -23.87
N HIS A 19 -11.60 -29.34 -22.89
CA HIS A 19 -11.96 -28.91 -21.55
C HIS A 19 -10.78 -28.12 -21.01
N SER A 20 -10.77 -26.82 -21.30
CA SER A 20 -10.08 -25.85 -20.46
C SER A 20 -10.58 -26.10 -19.04
N LYS A 21 -9.74 -26.74 -18.21
CA LYS A 21 -9.91 -26.65 -16.77
C LYS A 21 -9.75 -25.17 -16.48
N ALA A 22 -10.88 -24.45 -16.42
CA ALA A 22 -10.92 -23.12 -15.84
C ALA A 22 -10.25 -23.26 -14.48
N GLN A 23 -9.03 -22.74 -14.40
CA GLN A 23 -8.28 -22.67 -13.17
C GLN A 23 -9.18 -21.89 -12.24
N THR A 24 -9.80 -22.58 -11.28
CA THR A 24 -10.55 -21.93 -10.22
C THR A 24 -9.56 -20.97 -9.60
N GLN A 25 -9.63 -19.69 -9.97
CA GLN A 25 -8.94 -18.64 -9.24
C GLN A 25 -9.45 -18.86 -7.83
N LYS A 26 -8.56 -19.31 -6.93
CA LYS A 26 -8.79 -19.09 -5.51
C LYS A 26 -9.18 -17.63 -5.45
N ILE A 27 -10.42 -17.35 -5.09
CA ILE A 27 -10.83 -15.99 -4.76
C ILE A 27 -9.96 -15.68 -3.55
N ASN A 28 -8.78 -15.13 -3.81
CA ASN A 28 -7.92 -14.60 -2.78
C ASN A 28 -8.83 -13.61 -2.10
N LYS A 29 -9.17 -13.90 -0.84
CA LYS A 29 -9.91 -12.98 0.00
C LYS A 29 -9.18 -11.65 -0.10
N ILE A 30 -9.76 -10.71 -0.86
CA ILE A 30 -9.16 -9.41 -1.11
C ILE A 30 -8.95 -8.81 0.27
N ASP A 31 -7.72 -8.45 0.59
CA ASP A 31 -7.44 -7.85 1.88
C ASP A 31 -8.21 -6.53 1.96
N PHE A 32 -8.83 -6.24 3.10
CA PHE A 32 -9.64 -5.03 3.25
C PHE A 32 -8.82 -3.76 2.96
N PHE A 33 -7.51 -3.79 3.25
CA PHE A 33 -6.64 -2.67 2.91
C PHE A 33 -6.46 -2.47 1.40
N ASP A 34 -6.46 -3.55 0.61
CA ASP A 34 -6.45 -3.42 -0.86
C ASP A 34 -7.72 -2.70 -1.34
N THR A 35 -8.88 -2.96 -0.71
CA THR A 35 -10.12 -2.20 -0.96
C THR A 35 -9.98 -0.73 -0.57
N VAL A 36 -9.37 -0.42 0.57
CA VAL A 36 -9.08 0.97 0.98
C VAL A 36 -8.25 1.68 -0.07
N VAL A 37 -7.11 1.11 -0.49
CA VAL A 37 -6.20 1.72 -1.45
C VAL A 37 -6.88 1.94 -2.81
N ASN A 38 -7.70 1.00 -3.26
CA ASN A 38 -8.41 1.10 -4.53
C ASN A 38 -9.49 2.21 -4.54
N ASN A 39 -10.05 2.57 -3.39
CA ASN A 39 -11.05 3.63 -3.26
C ASN A 39 -10.45 4.96 -2.73
N HIS A 40 -9.17 4.99 -2.38
CA HIS A 40 -8.50 6.17 -1.85
C HIS A 40 -7.89 7.03 -2.96
N HIS A 41 -7.84 8.35 -2.71
CA HIS A 41 -7.24 9.35 -3.60
C HIS A 41 -6.37 10.30 -2.80
N GLN A 42 -5.19 10.63 -3.32
CA GLN A 42 -4.45 11.80 -2.83
C GLN A 42 -4.91 13.02 -3.62
N ILE A 43 -5.66 13.92 -2.98
CA ILE A 43 -6.35 15.03 -3.66
C ILE A 43 -5.47 16.28 -3.85
N PHE A 44 -4.38 16.43 -3.08
CA PHE A 44 -3.39 17.49 -3.27
C PHE A 44 -1.97 16.91 -3.46
N PRO A 45 -1.13 17.46 -4.34
CA PRO A 45 0.25 16.97 -4.53
C PRO A 45 1.09 16.88 -3.24
N PHE A 46 0.88 17.78 -2.28
CA PHE A 46 1.64 17.82 -1.02
C PHE A 46 0.89 17.27 0.20
N SER A 47 -0.25 16.60 0.01
CA SER A 47 -1.05 15.98 1.09
C SER A 47 -0.65 14.53 1.39
N GLY A 48 0.58 14.09 1.07
CA GLY A 48 1.01 12.70 1.25
C GLY A 48 0.92 12.18 2.70
N ILE A 49 1.23 13.04 3.68
CA ILE A 49 1.11 12.71 5.12
C ILE A 49 -0.37 12.49 5.51
N PRO A 50 -1.28 13.47 5.36
CA PRO A 50 -2.68 13.26 5.71
C PRO A 50 -3.36 12.18 4.86
N SER A 51 -2.99 12.03 3.58
CA SER A 51 -3.46 10.93 2.71
C SER A 51 -3.16 9.55 3.31
N ALA A 52 -1.93 9.33 3.78
CA ALA A 52 -1.56 8.07 4.42
C ALA A 52 -2.29 7.83 5.76
N ILE A 53 -2.53 8.89 6.54
CA ILE A 53 -3.30 8.82 7.79
C ILE A 53 -4.75 8.45 7.50
N GLU A 54 -5.38 9.08 6.50
CA GLU A 54 -6.74 8.75 6.09
C GLU A 54 -6.86 7.30 5.57
N MET A 55 -5.86 6.78 4.85
CA MET A 55 -5.82 5.36 4.49
C MET A 55 -5.85 4.46 5.74
N VAL A 56 -5.12 4.83 6.80
CA VAL A 56 -5.16 4.11 8.08
C VAL A 56 -6.51 4.25 8.78
N LEU A 57 -7.11 5.44 8.84
CA LEU A 57 -8.43 5.66 9.44
C LEU A 57 -9.52 4.84 8.71
N LYS A 58 -9.47 4.79 7.38
CA LYS A 58 -10.37 3.97 6.53
C LYS A 58 -10.16 2.48 6.80
N TYR A 59 -8.90 2.03 6.92
CA TYR A 59 -8.57 0.66 7.27
C TYR A 59 -9.15 0.24 8.63
N CYS A 60 -9.06 1.13 9.62
CA CYS A 60 -9.63 0.92 10.94
C CYS A 60 -11.15 1.09 11.00
N LYS A 61 -11.80 1.43 9.88
CA LYS A 61 -13.26 1.61 9.75
C LYS A 61 -13.84 2.66 10.71
N VAL A 62 -13.05 3.68 11.03
CA VAL A 62 -13.50 4.81 11.86
C VAL A 62 -13.97 6.01 11.04
N VAL A 63 -13.74 5.97 9.73
CA VAL A 63 -14.24 6.92 8.73
C VAL A 63 -14.64 6.19 7.43
N ASN A 64 -15.42 6.85 6.57
CA ASN A 64 -15.86 6.31 5.28
C ASN A 64 -14.77 6.43 4.20
N PHE A 65 -14.96 5.75 3.05
CA PHE A 65 -13.99 5.77 1.94
C PHE A 65 -13.83 7.14 1.29
N ASP A 66 -14.87 7.98 1.31
CA ASP A 66 -14.90 9.35 0.80
C ASP A 66 -14.28 10.39 1.76
N PHE A 67 -13.85 9.98 2.96
CA PHE A 67 -13.23 10.87 3.92
C PHE A 67 -11.90 11.43 3.40
N ASP A 68 -11.84 12.73 3.17
CA ASP A 68 -10.69 13.48 2.65
C ASP A 68 -10.44 14.77 3.46
N ASN A 69 -11.05 14.89 4.64
CA ASN A 69 -11.01 16.12 5.45
C ASN A 69 -9.60 16.52 5.86
N LEU A 70 -8.72 15.57 6.21
CA LEU A 70 -7.36 15.91 6.64
C LEU A 70 -6.55 16.44 5.44
N GLN A 71 -6.78 15.91 4.25
CA GLN A 71 -6.18 16.45 3.03
C GLN A 71 -6.76 17.83 2.69
N ASN A 72 -8.06 18.05 2.85
CA ASN A 72 -8.73 19.33 2.63
C ASN A 72 -8.26 20.43 3.59
N GLU A 73 -8.01 20.09 4.85
CA GLU A 73 -7.42 21.01 5.84
C GLU A 73 -5.94 21.30 5.54
N TRP A 74 -5.20 20.31 5.06
CA TRP A 74 -3.77 20.44 4.77
C TRP A 74 -3.48 21.18 3.46
N GLN A 75 -4.30 20.94 2.43
CA GLN A 75 -4.12 21.44 1.07
C GLN A 75 -2.72 21.14 0.51
N ASN A 76 -2.01 22.17 0.07
CA ASN A 76 -0.66 22.10 -0.51
C ASN A 76 0.43 22.57 0.46
N LYS A 77 0.24 22.41 1.78
CA LYS A 77 1.29 22.70 2.77
C LYS A 77 2.53 21.83 2.50
N THR A 78 3.68 22.48 2.31
CA THR A 78 4.96 21.84 1.91
C THR A 78 5.97 21.68 3.05
N ASP A 79 5.78 22.37 4.16
CA ASP A 79 6.67 22.39 5.32
C ASP A 79 6.22 21.44 6.45
N GLY A 80 5.23 20.57 6.19
CA GLY A 80 4.73 19.64 7.17
C GLY A 80 5.57 18.38 7.34
N SER A 81 5.36 17.70 8.47
CA SER A 81 6.12 16.53 8.89
C SER A 81 5.23 15.56 9.70
N PHE A 82 5.78 14.41 10.06
CA PHE A 82 5.10 13.51 11.00
C PHE A 82 4.85 14.15 12.37
N ALA A 83 5.61 15.17 12.77
CA ALA A 83 5.36 15.88 14.02
C ALA A 83 3.99 16.58 14.03
N ASP A 84 3.42 16.95 12.87
CA ASP A 84 2.08 17.51 12.79
C ASP A 84 0.99 16.52 13.24
N PHE A 85 1.30 15.23 13.34
CA PHE A 85 0.36 14.18 13.76
C PHE A 85 0.86 13.35 14.96
N ASP A 86 2.06 13.61 15.47
CA ASP A 86 2.58 12.89 16.64
C ASP A 86 1.69 13.14 17.87
N LYS A 87 1.29 12.05 18.53
CA LYS A 87 0.40 12.00 19.70
C LYS A 87 -1.00 12.59 19.48
N LYS A 88 -1.38 12.91 18.23
CA LYS A 88 -2.75 13.32 17.93
C LYS A 88 -3.69 12.13 17.94
N GLU A 89 -4.82 12.29 18.60
CA GLU A 89 -5.94 11.37 18.52
C GLU A 89 -6.93 11.82 17.45
N LEU A 90 -7.20 10.94 16.49
CA LEU A 90 -8.15 11.14 15.41
C LEU A 90 -9.12 9.96 15.41
N TYR A 91 -10.41 10.22 15.67
CA TYR A 91 -11.45 9.20 15.65
C TYR A 91 -11.16 7.97 16.53
N GLY A 92 -10.59 8.18 17.73
CA GLY A 92 -10.22 7.11 18.68
C GLY A 92 -8.92 6.38 18.35
N ILE A 93 -8.12 6.92 17.42
CA ILE A 93 -6.82 6.38 17.01
C ILE A 93 -5.74 7.42 17.30
N THR A 94 -4.77 7.05 18.13
CA THR A 94 -3.62 7.91 18.44
C THR A 94 -2.44 7.55 17.54
N PHE A 95 -1.92 8.53 16.80
CA PHE A 95 -0.74 8.35 15.97
C PHE A 95 0.53 8.66 16.77
N SER A 96 1.63 7.98 16.45
CA SER A 96 2.91 8.16 17.13
C SER A 96 4.07 8.06 16.15
N GLN A 97 4.82 9.15 16.03
CA GLN A 97 6.04 9.20 15.26
C GLN A 97 7.13 8.39 15.97
N LYS A 98 7.91 7.63 15.21
CA LYS A 98 9.02 6.82 15.71
C LYS A 98 10.27 7.08 14.88
N PHE A 99 11.43 6.80 15.48
CA PHE A 99 12.75 6.91 14.86
C PHE A 99 13.13 8.34 14.42
N VAL A 100 12.77 9.33 15.24
CA VAL A 100 13.22 10.73 15.10
C VAL A 100 14.67 10.85 15.56
N VAL A 101 15.57 10.26 14.77
CA VAL A 101 17.02 10.23 15.01
C VAL A 101 17.77 10.50 13.69
N PRO A 102 19.03 10.98 13.74
CA PRO A 102 19.80 11.26 12.53
C PRO A 102 19.91 10.05 11.59
N ARG A 103 19.73 10.29 10.29
CA ARG A 103 19.86 9.29 9.20
C ARG A 103 21.32 9.13 8.80
N ASP A 104 22.10 8.50 9.67
CA ASP A 104 23.52 8.22 9.47
C ASP A 104 23.86 6.75 9.76
N ALA A 105 25.14 6.40 9.75
CA ALA A 105 25.61 5.03 9.96
C ALA A 105 25.23 4.43 11.33
N SER A 106 24.82 5.27 12.30
CA SER A 106 24.34 4.84 13.61
C SER A 106 22.83 4.58 13.66
N PHE A 107 22.10 4.86 12.57
CA PHE A 107 20.65 4.71 12.53
C PHE A 107 20.25 3.24 12.84
N PRO A 108 19.29 2.99 13.74
CA PRO A 108 18.94 1.65 14.21
C PRO A 108 18.00 0.93 13.22
N ILE A 109 18.52 0.57 12.04
CA ILE A 109 17.76 -0.04 10.92
C ILE A 109 17.06 -1.33 11.35
N ASP A 110 17.74 -2.20 12.10
CA ASP A 110 17.15 -3.48 12.52
C ASP A 110 15.97 -3.27 13.47
N SER A 111 16.08 -2.33 14.42
CA SER A 111 14.99 -1.95 15.31
C SER A 111 13.80 -1.34 14.55
N LEU A 112 14.08 -0.55 13.51
CA LEU A 112 13.04 0.01 12.63
C LEU A 112 12.27 -1.12 11.93
N PHE A 113 12.96 -2.06 11.30
CA PHE A 113 12.31 -3.18 10.62
C PHE A 113 11.56 -4.09 11.60
N GLN A 114 12.15 -4.39 12.76
CA GLN A 114 11.48 -5.18 13.78
C GLN A 114 10.19 -4.50 14.28
N THR A 115 10.20 -3.17 14.42
CA THR A 115 9.01 -2.40 14.80
C THR A 115 7.92 -2.55 13.74
N ILE A 116 8.26 -2.38 12.46
CA ILE A 116 7.31 -2.54 11.36
C ILE A 116 6.73 -3.96 11.35
N GLU A 117 7.58 -4.98 11.49
CA GLU A 117 7.15 -6.38 11.51
C GLU A 117 6.19 -6.68 12.66
N ASN A 118 6.44 -6.13 13.84
CA ASN A 118 5.57 -6.32 15.01
C ASN A 118 4.20 -5.68 14.80
N GLU A 119 4.15 -4.46 14.25
CA GLU A 119 2.89 -3.79 13.89
C GLU A 119 2.12 -4.63 12.84
N LEU A 120 2.79 -5.08 11.78
CA LEU A 120 2.17 -5.92 10.74
C LEU A 120 1.64 -7.24 11.30
N LYS A 121 2.39 -7.93 12.18
CA LYS A 121 1.96 -9.17 12.86
C LYS A 121 0.74 -8.95 13.75
N SER A 122 0.60 -7.76 14.34
CA SER A 122 -0.59 -7.36 15.10
C SER A 122 -1.79 -6.97 14.23
N GLY A 123 -1.67 -7.11 12.90
CA GLY A 123 -2.71 -6.73 11.94
C GLY A 123 -2.75 -5.23 11.62
N LYS A 124 -1.84 -4.43 12.16
CA LYS A 124 -1.79 -3.00 11.89
C LYS A 124 -1.01 -2.69 10.61
N LYS A 125 -0.97 -1.41 10.26
CA LYS A 125 -0.26 -0.84 9.11
C LYS A 125 0.72 0.21 9.64
N VAL A 126 1.75 0.53 8.87
CA VAL A 126 2.76 1.51 9.29
C VAL A 126 2.90 2.56 8.20
N ILE A 127 2.86 3.83 8.56
CA ILE A 127 3.14 4.91 7.60
C ILE A 127 4.65 5.12 7.60
N ILE A 128 5.25 5.29 6.42
CA ILE A 128 6.70 5.40 6.26
C ILE A 128 7.03 6.47 5.21
N ALA A 129 8.03 7.29 5.48
CA ALA A 129 8.63 8.15 4.46
C ALA A 129 9.72 7.36 3.74
N LEU A 130 9.81 7.42 2.41
CA LEU A 130 10.85 6.72 1.65
C LEU A 130 11.64 7.70 0.80
N GLN A 131 12.97 7.66 0.88
CA GLN A 131 13.82 8.48 0.01
C GLN A 131 13.72 7.97 -1.42
N MET A 132 13.24 8.83 -2.30
CA MET A 132 13.22 8.65 -3.75
C MET A 132 13.91 9.84 -4.42
N GLU A 133 14.10 9.80 -5.74
CA GLU A 133 14.79 10.88 -6.48
C GLU A 133 14.15 12.26 -6.24
N ALA A 134 12.82 12.32 -6.20
CA ALA A 134 12.05 13.56 -6.06
C ALA A 134 11.76 13.98 -4.60
N GLY A 135 12.34 13.30 -3.60
CA GLY A 135 12.18 13.66 -2.18
C GLY A 135 11.75 12.48 -1.31
N TRP A 136 10.88 12.74 -0.32
CA TRP A 136 10.44 11.77 0.68
C TRP A 136 8.93 11.50 0.59
N PRO A 137 8.42 10.87 -0.48
CA PRO A 137 7.03 10.46 -0.56
C PRO A 137 6.65 9.54 0.60
N ILE A 138 5.39 9.66 1.01
CA ILE A 138 4.81 8.92 2.13
C ILE A 138 4.08 7.69 1.59
N PHE A 139 4.32 6.54 2.22
CA PHE A 139 3.70 5.26 1.92
C PHE A 139 3.07 4.66 3.17
N VAL A 140 2.18 3.69 2.98
CA VAL A 140 1.68 2.80 4.02
C VAL A 140 2.21 1.38 3.75
N VAL A 141 3.03 0.88 4.67
CA VAL A 141 3.47 -0.51 4.70
C VAL A 141 2.28 -1.39 5.01
N TYR A 142 1.97 -2.28 4.06
CA TYR A 142 0.75 -3.09 4.07
C TYR A 142 0.99 -4.50 4.59
N LYS A 143 2.04 -5.16 4.10
CA LYS A 143 2.37 -6.55 4.40
C LYS A 143 3.84 -6.85 4.19
N GLN A 144 4.25 -7.97 4.76
CA GLN A 144 5.54 -8.59 4.51
C GLN A 144 5.38 -9.76 3.52
N THR A 145 6.29 -9.89 2.56
CA THR A 145 6.35 -11.02 1.62
C THR A 145 7.05 -12.23 2.26
N PRO A 146 6.91 -13.44 1.69
CA PRO A 146 7.52 -14.65 2.25
C PRO A 146 9.06 -14.59 2.37
N ASP A 147 9.72 -13.82 1.52
CA ASP A 147 11.16 -13.53 1.55
C ASP A 147 11.54 -12.43 2.56
N GLY A 148 10.56 -11.90 3.29
CA GLY A 148 10.77 -10.96 4.39
C GLY A 148 10.78 -9.49 3.98
N GLU A 149 10.53 -9.16 2.72
CA GLU A 149 10.50 -7.78 2.23
C GLU A 149 9.16 -7.09 2.51
N PHE A 150 9.11 -5.75 2.55
CA PHE A 150 7.86 -5.03 2.76
C PHE A 150 7.24 -4.54 1.46
N VAL A 151 5.91 -4.67 1.37
CA VAL A 151 5.08 -4.09 0.31
C VAL A 151 4.42 -2.84 0.85
N SER A 152 4.63 -1.72 0.17
CA SER A 152 4.15 -0.41 0.60
C SER A 152 3.33 0.26 -0.51
N TYR A 153 2.22 0.89 -0.13
CA TYR A 153 1.31 1.58 -1.03
C TYR A 153 1.29 3.09 -0.79
N SER A 154 1.16 3.87 -1.87
CA SER A 154 0.87 5.29 -1.82
C SER A 154 -0.09 5.67 -2.95
N LYS A 155 -0.56 6.91 -2.96
CA LYS A 155 -1.47 7.43 -3.99
C LYS A 155 -0.91 8.70 -4.61
N HIS A 156 -1.07 8.84 -5.92
CA HIS A 156 -0.86 10.10 -6.63
C HIS A 156 -2.11 10.38 -7.47
N GLY A 157 -3.00 11.25 -6.97
CA GLY A 157 -4.39 11.28 -7.44
C GLY A 157 -5.04 9.92 -7.19
N SER A 158 -5.64 9.34 -8.24
CA SER A 158 -6.22 8.00 -8.24
C SER A 158 -5.20 6.88 -8.50
N HIS A 159 -3.97 7.19 -8.90
CA HIS A 159 -2.97 6.18 -9.24
C HIS A 159 -2.36 5.57 -7.98
N THR A 160 -2.31 4.24 -7.91
CA THR A 160 -1.66 3.53 -6.81
C THR A 160 -0.18 3.30 -7.12
N LEU A 161 0.68 3.80 -6.24
CA LEU A 161 2.11 3.54 -6.28
C LEU A 161 2.41 2.32 -5.40
N ILE A 162 3.22 1.39 -5.89
CA ILE A 162 3.55 0.15 -5.19
C ILE A 162 5.07 0.00 -5.13
N ILE A 163 5.59 -0.11 -3.91
CA ILE A 163 7.00 -0.41 -3.65
C ILE A 163 7.08 -1.82 -3.06
N ARG A 164 8.02 -2.62 -3.56
CA ARG A 164 8.26 -4.01 -3.13
C ARG A 164 9.69 -4.28 -2.65
N ASN A 165 10.46 -3.22 -2.45
CA ASN A 165 11.84 -3.25 -1.98
C ASN A 165 12.06 -2.17 -0.89
N THR A 166 11.09 -1.98 -0.01
CA THR A 166 11.08 -0.92 1.01
C THR A 166 12.30 -0.99 1.93
N LYS A 167 12.71 -2.17 2.40
CA LYS A 167 13.90 -2.33 3.26
C LYS A 167 15.17 -1.91 2.53
N GLU A 168 15.28 -2.22 1.24
CA GLU A 168 16.42 -1.80 0.41
C GLU A 168 16.54 -0.28 0.34
N ILE A 169 15.41 0.41 0.10
CA ILE A 169 15.36 1.89 0.05
C ILE A 169 15.79 2.48 1.39
N VAL A 170 15.25 1.97 2.50
CA VAL A 170 15.60 2.43 3.86
C VAL A 170 17.08 2.21 4.17
N LYS A 171 17.65 1.08 3.76
CA LYS A 171 19.09 0.81 3.94
C LYS A 171 19.94 1.79 3.14
N LYS A 172 19.58 2.07 1.89
CA LYS A 172 20.29 3.02 1.02
C LYS A 172 20.22 4.46 1.53
N SER A 173 19.15 4.82 2.24
CA SER A 173 18.97 6.16 2.83
C SER A 173 19.52 6.31 4.25
N ASN A 174 20.20 5.30 4.80
CA ASN A 174 20.65 5.26 6.20
C ASN A 174 19.52 5.54 7.20
N GLY A 175 18.32 5.00 6.92
CA GLY A 175 17.17 5.12 7.80
C GLY A 175 16.04 6.00 7.29
N THR A 176 14.97 6.05 8.08
CA THR A 176 13.78 6.86 7.85
C THR A 176 12.93 6.95 9.11
N GLU A 177 11.91 7.81 9.10
CA GLU A 177 10.91 7.90 10.13
C GLU A 177 9.65 7.10 9.75
N ILE A 178 8.90 6.67 10.76
CA ILE A 178 7.61 6.01 10.59
C ILE A 178 6.56 6.61 11.51
N MET A 179 5.30 6.44 11.15
CA MET A 179 4.15 6.61 12.03
C MET A 179 3.54 5.26 12.35
N THR A 180 3.36 5.01 13.65
CA THR A 180 2.58 3.89 14.19
C THR A 180 1.29 4.43 14.80
N TYR A 181 0.35 3.55 15.15
CA TYR A 181 -0.87 3.97 15.81
C TYR A 181 -1.37 2.97 16.86
N SER A 182 -2.06 3.48 17.85
CA SER A 182 -2.82 2.71 18.84
C SER A 182 -4.29 3.02 18.74
N ILE A 183 -5.11 1.99 18.89
CA ILE A 183 -6.56 2.12 19.00
C ILE A 183 -6.85 2.11 20.49
N SER A 184 -7.42 3.19 21.02
CA SER A 184 -7.85 3.22 22.41
C SER A 184 -8.95 2.17 22.60
N PRO A 185 -8.87 1.30 23.63
CA PRO A 185 -9.99 0.45 23.99
C PRO A 185 -11.18 1.37 24.27
N ARG A 186 -12.27 1.22 23.50
CA ARG A 186 -13.53 1.86 23.88
C ARG A 186 -13.92 1.23 25.22
N LEU A 187 -13.94 2.03 26.28
CA LEU A 187 -14.53 1.65 27.57
C LEU A 187 -16.00 1.28 27.38
#